data_AF-A0AAJ5WNF0-F1
#
_entry.id   AF-A0AAJ5WNF0-F1
#
_cell.length_a   1.000
_cell.length_b   1.000
_cell.length_c   1.000
_cell.angle_alpha   90.00
_cell.angle_beta   90.00
_cell.angle_gamma   90.00
#
_symmetry.space_group_name_H-M   'P 1'
#
loop_
_entity.id
_entity.type
_entity.pdbx_description
1 polymer ?
#
loop_
_entity_poly.entity_id
_entity_poly.type
_entity_poly.pdbx_seq_one_letter_code
_entity_poly.pdbx_strand_id
1 'polypeptide(L)'
;MKRIIPLLLFCLPDFIGHAQTITRANFMLNHRADNFRSIELELDNGLQVGITGNGALLYVTDEYGEDLPPGEYQDLISYYDRFDIHDIPGRIKSIGAIKIAYNNTFDIHEKAGTLKSIGDIQVKYYNTFDIHDPKGKVKSVGKVSVKYYNAFDPDTLEGMIKSIEGNSRRVAVWGPKPY
;
A
#
# COMPACT_ATOMS: atom_id res chain seq x y z
N MET A 1 -12.16 67.60 13.58
CA MET A 1 -11.42 66.31 13.61
C MET A 1 -12.42 65.19 13.82
N LYS A 2 -12.73 64.39 12.80
CA LYS A 2 -13.56 63.18 12.92
C LYS A 2 -12.74 62.02 12.36
N ARG A 3 -12.36 61.08 13.22
CA ARG A 3 -11.60 59.88 12.86
C ARG A 3 -12.58 58.80 12.42
N ILE A 4 -12.39 58.29 11.20
CA ILE A 4 -13.08 57.11 10.67
C ILE A 4 -12.17 55.92 10.94
N ILE A 5 -12.68 54.89 11.62
CA ILE A 5 -12.02 53.60 11.81
C ILE A 5 -12.67 52.61 10.83
N PRO A 6 -11.94 51.98 9.89
CA PRO A 6 -12.49 50.86 9.15
C PRO A 6 -12.28 49.58 9.96
N LEU A 7 -13.37 48.89 10.27
CA LEU A 7 -13.34 47.52 10.77
C LEU A 7 -13.14 46.59 9.57
N LEU A 8 -11.92 46.08 9.41
CA LEU A 8 -11.58 45.12 8.35
C LEU A 8 -11.92 43.71 8.86
N LEU A 9 -13.10 43.21 8.50
CA LEU A 9 -13.52 41.84 8.79
C LEU A 9 -12.88 40.91 7.75
N PHE A 10 -11.77 40.28 8.11
CA PHE A 10 -11.15 39.21 7.33
C PHE A 10 -12.01 37.95 7.47
N CYS A 11 -12.92 37.70 6.53
CA CYS A 11 -13.40 36.34 6.28
C CYS A 11 -12.28 35.58 5.56
N LEU A 12 -11.48 34.83 6.32
CA LEU A 12 -10.63 33.80 5.73
C LEU A 12 -11.56 32.66 5.28
N PRO A 13 -11.60 32.29 3.99
CA PRO A 13 -12.23 31.05 3.61
C PRO A 13 -11.41 29.90 4.21
N ASP A 14 -12.05 29.07 5.02
CA ASP A 14 -11.50 27.81 5.49
C ASP A 14 -11.27 26.91 4.27
N PHE A 15 -10.08 27.00 3.66
CA PHE A 15 -9.58 25.95 2.78
C PHE A 15 -9.28 24.74 3.67
N ILE A 16 -10.31 23.96 3.98
CA ILE A 16 -10.13 22.59 4.47
C ILE A 16 -9.57 21.81 3.27
N GLY A 17 -8.24 21.82 3.14
CA GLY A 17 -7.54 20.98 2.19
C GLY A 17 -7.80 19.53 2.55
N HIS A 18 -8.76 18.89 1.89
CA HIS A 18 -8.92 17.45 1.97
C HIS A 18 -7.68 16.81 1.35
N ALA A 19 -6.80 16.26 2.18
CA ALA A 19 -5.72 15.41 1.71
C ALA A 19 -6.35 14.16 1.08
N GLN A 20 -5.90 13.80 -0.12
CA GLN A 20 -6.33 12.58 -0.80
C GLN A 20 -6.14 11.36 0.10
N THR A 21 -7.15 10.50 0.19
CA THR A 21 -7.17 9.33 1.06
C THR A 21 -7.47 8.03 0.31
N ILE A 22 -7.07 6.92 0.93
CA ILE A 22 -7.42 5.57 0.48
C ILE A 22 -8.74 5.16 1.13
N THR A 23 -9.78 4.96 0.33
CA THR A 23 -11.09 4.48 0.80
C THR A 23 -11.09 2.96 0.97
N ARG A 24 -10.41 2.24 0.07
CA ARG A 24 -10.23 0.79 0.12
C ARG A 24 -8.86 0.38 -0.40
N ALA A 25 -8.24 -0.59 0.24
CA ALA A 25 -7.06 -1.27 -0.25
C ALA A 25 -7.23 -2.78 -0.16
N ASN A 26 -7.19 -3.45 -1.29
CA ASN A 26 -7.23 -4.92 -1.40
C ASN A 26 -5.84 -5.43 -1.74
N PHE A 27 -5.30 -6.31 -0.91
CA PHE A 27 -4.00 -6.93 -1.10
C PHE A 27 -4.18 -8.41 -1.44
N MET A 28 -3.78 -8.83 -2.63
CA MET A 28 -3.80 -10.23 -3.02
C MET A 28 -2.41 -10.84 -2.79
N LEU A 29 -2.33 -11.89 -1.97
CA LEU A 29 -1.10 -12.63 -1.70
C LEU A 29 -0.85 -13.67 -2.80
N ASN A 30 0.43 -13.91 -3.10
CA ASN A 30 0.82 -15.07 -3.89
C ASN A 30 0.72 -16.36 -3.07
N HIS A 31 0.49 -17.48 -3.75
CA HIS A 31 0.33 -18.78 -3.11
C HIS A 31 1.62 -19.27 -2.41
N ARG A 32 2.75 -19.18 -3.12
CA ARG A 32 4.05 -19.67 -2.62
C ARG A 32 5.12 -18.57 -2.48
N ALA A 33 5.02 -17.51 -3.28
CA ALA A 33 5.97 -16.40 -3.19
C ALA A 33 5.78 -15.59 -1.89
N ASP A 34 6.82 -14.86 -1.53
CA ASP A 34 6.91 -14.02 -0.33
C ASP A 34 6.37 -12.59 -0.55
N ASN A 35 5.80 -12.32 -1.72
CA ASN A 35 5.29 -11.02 -2.14
C ASN A 35 3.79 -11.04 -2.45
N PHE A 36 3.24 -9.83 -2.65
CA PHE A 36 1.90 -9.66 -3.17
C PHE A 36 1.83 -10.09 -4.65
N ARG A 37 0.68 -10.58 -5.08
CA ARG A 37 0.35 -10.74 -6.50
C ARG A 37 -0.04 -9.38 -7.09
N SER A 38 -1.01 -8.74 -6.45
CA SER A 38 -1.52 -7.44 -6.82
C SER A 38 -2.00 -6.69 -5.58
N ILE A 39 -2.06 -5.38 -5.71
CA ILE A 39 -2.60 -4.45 -4.73
C ILE A 39 -3.53 -3.53 -5.50
N GLU A 40 -4.76 -3.40 -5.03
CA GLU A 40 -5.79 -2.58 -5.67
C GLU A 40 -6.23 -1.52 -4.66
N LEU A 41 -6.10 -0.25 -5.05
CA LEU A 41 -6.44 0.89 -4.23
C LEU A 41 -7.65 1.59 -4.83
N GLU A 42 -8.67 1.86 -4.02
CA GLU A 42 -9.77 2.78 -4.30
C GLU A 42 -9.47 4.07 -3.53
N LEU A 43 -9.48 5.18 -4.24
CA LEU A 43 -9.21 6.51 -3.68
C LEU A 43 -10.53 7.25 -3.41
N ASP A 44 -10.47 8.29 -2.60
CA ASP A 44 -11.65 9.11 -2.25
C ASP A 44 -12.23 9.92 -3.40
N ASN A 45 -11.46 10.13 -4.46
CA ASN A 45 -11.93 10.71 -5.71
C ASN A 45 -12.50 9.68 -6.71
N GLY A 46 -12.71 8.43 -6.28
CA GLY A 46 -13.30 7.36 -7.10
C GLY A 46 -12.31 6.63 -8.01
N LEU A 47 -11.07 7.11 -8.12
CA LEU A 47 -10.04 6.43 -8.91
C LEU A 47 -9.68 5.07 -8.31
N GLN A 48 -9.46 4.09 -9.17
CA GLN A 48 -8.94 2.79 -8.80
C GLN A 48 -7.56 2.59 -9.41
N VAL A 49 -6.59 2.16 -8.60
CA VAL A 49 -5.21 1.96 -9.03
C VAL A 49 -4.76 0.55 -8.71
N GLY A 50 -4.44 -0.21 -9.76
CA GLY A 50 -3.85 -1.53 -9.66
C GLY A 50 -2.33 -1.44 -9.67
N ILE A 51 -1.67 -2.15 -8.74
CA ILE A 51 -0.21 -2.22 -8.61
C ILE A 51 0.21 -3.68 -8.51
N THR A 52 1.29 -4.06 -9.19
CA THR A 52 1.92 -5.36 -9.01
C THR A 52 2.58 -5.48 -7.64
N GLY A 53 2.81 -6.69 -7.13
CA GLY A 53 3.56 -6.84 -5.88
C GLY A 53 5.01 -6.36 -5.91
N ASN A 54 5.57 -6.09 -7.10
CA ASN A 54 6.90 -5.51 -7.27
C ASN A 54 6.87 -3.97 -7.39
N GLY A 55 5.68 -3.34 -7.33
CA GLY A 55 5.53 -1.89 -7.34
C GLY A 55 5.36 -1.24 -8.70
N ALA A 56 5.21 -2.01 -9.78
CA ALA A 56 4.86 -1.47 -11.10
C ALA A 56 3.35 -1.24 -11.22
N LEU A 57 2.95 -0.19 -11.97
CA LEU A 57 1.56 0.11 -12.31
C LEU A 57 0.95 -1.00 -13.17
N LEU A 58 -0.28 -1.40 -12.87
CA LEU A 58 -1.09 -2.31 -13.70
C LEU A 58 -2.12 -1.54 -14.50
N TYR A 59 -2.94 -0.74 -13.82
CA TYR A 59 -4.01 0.05 -14.42
C TYR A 59 -4.34 1.24 -13.54
N VAL A 60 -4.99 2.23 -14.14
CA VAL A 60 -5.71 3.30 -13.46
C VAL A 60 -7.07 3.38 -14.12
N THR A 61 -8.14 3.23 -13.33
CA THR A 61 -9.50 3.35 -13.82
C THR A 61 -10.28 4.41 -13.04
N ASP A 62 -11.37 4.88 -13.63
CA ASP A 62 -12.33 5.76 -12.97
C ASP A 62 -13.30 4.98 -12.03
N GLU A 63 -14.29 5.69 -11.50
CA GLU A 63 -15.30 5.11 -10.61
C GLU A 63 -16.18 4.05 -11.29
N TYR A 64 -16.26 4.07 -12.64
CA TYR A 64 -17.01 3.11 -13.44
C TYR A 64 -16.17 1.90 -13.87
N GLY A 65 -14.86 1.94 -13.61
CA GLY A 65 -13.93 0.88 -13.99
C GLY A 65 -13.42 1.00 -15.42
N GLU A 66 -13.57 2.17 -16.06
CA GLU A 66 -13.03 2.43 -17.39
C GLU A 66 -11.55 2.82 -17.29
N ASP A 67 -10.71 2.23 -18.15
CA ASP A 67 -9.29 2.52 -18.20
C ASP A 67 -9.04 3.99 -18.58
N LEU A 68 -8.32 4.71 -17.71
CA LEU A 68 -7.91 6.07 -18.01
C LEU A 68 -6.68 6.07 -18.92
N PRO A 69 -6.59 7.00 -19.89
CA PRO A 69 -5.39 7.14 -20.70
C PRO A 69 -4.23 7.74 -19.88
N PRO A 70 -2.96 7.42 -20.18
CA PRO A 70 -1.80 7.90 -19.41
C PRO A 70 -1.73 9.41 -19.18
N GLY A 71 -2.21 10.21 -20.12
CA GLY A 71 -2.22 11.67 -20.00
C GLY A 71 -3.07 12.20 -18.83
N GLU A 72 -4.06 11.43 -18.36
CA GLU A 72 -4.96 11.86 -17.28
C GLU A 72 -4.44 11.55 -15.88
N TYR A 73 -3.47 10.65 -15.74
CA TYR A 73 -2.89 10.29 -14.45
C TYR A 73 -1.37 10.49 -14.35
N GLN A 74 -0.71 11.03 -15.39
CA GLN A 74 0.74 11.20 -15.39
C GLN A 74 1.25 12.07 -14.23
N ASP A 75 0.52 13.12 -13.86
CA ASP A 75 0.91 14.05 -12.80
C ASP A 75 0.51 13.53 -11.42
N LEU A 76 -0.36 12.51 -11.40
CA LEU A 76 -0.78 11.83 -10.18
C LEU A 76 0.28 10.80 -9.75
N ILE A 77 0.87 10.05 -10.67
CA ILE A 77 1.74 8.93 -10.34
C ILE A 77 3.21 9.33 -10.49
N SER A 78 3.94 9.29 -9.38
CA SER A 78 5.40 9.45 -9.38
C SER A 78 6.10 8.11 -9.21
N TYR A 79 7.30 8.00 -9.75
CA TYR A 79 8.13 6.79 -9.70
C TYR A 79 9.46 7.09 -9.03
N TYR A 80 10.03 6.08 -8.39
CA TYR A 80 11.40 6.12 -7.93
C TYR A 80 12.34 6.22 -9.13
N ASP A 81 13.33 7.09 -9.05
CA ASP A 81 14.30 7.32 -10.11
C ASP A 81 15.75 7.11 -9.63
N ARG A 82 16.72 7.46 -10.48
CA ARG A 82 18.14 7.29 -10.18
C ARG A 82 18.65 8.16 -9.01
N PHE A 83 17.91 9.20 -8.63
CA PHE A 83 18.24 10.08 -7.51
C PHE A 83 17.74 9.52 -6.17
N ASP A 84 16.82 8.55 -6.22
CA ASP A 84 16.39 7.79 -5.05
C ASP A 84 17.36 6.62 -4.79
N ILE A 85 18.58 6.96 -4.38
CA ILE A 85 19.75 6.04 -4.34
C ILE A 85 19.59 4.79 -3.45
N HIS A 86 18.59 4.78 -2.56
CA HIS A 86 18.31 3.65 -1.68
C HIS A 86 17.11 2.83 -2.13
N ASP A 87 16.38 3.29 -3.14
CA ASP A 87 15.16 2.66 -3.63
C ASP A 87 15.38 2.08 -5.03
N ILE A 88 14.43 1.25 -5.48
CA ILE A 88 14.53 0.56 -6.76
C ILE A 88 13.84 1.42 -7.84
N PRO A 89 14.57 1.90 -8.87
CA PRO A 89 13.99 2.74 -9.91
C PRO A 89 12.84 2.06 -10.67
N GLY A 90 11.88 2.85 -11.13
CA GLY A 90 10.73 2.40 -11.92
C GLY A 90 9.56 1.87 -11.10
N ARG A 91 9.67 1.80 -9.77
CA ARG A 91 8.55 1.47 -8.88
C ARG A 91 7.74 2.73 -8.55
N ILE A 92 6.44 2.59 -8.36
CA ILE A 92 5.59 3.68 -7.93
C ILE A 92 6.05 4.17 -6.56
N LYS A 93 6.31 5.47 -6.47
CA LYS A 93 6.72 6.20 -5.28
C LYS A 93 5.56 6.93 -4.63
N SER A 94 4.62 7.44 -5.42
CA SER A 94 3.39 8.03 -4.90
C SER A 94 2.25 8.00 -5.91
N ILE A 95 1.04 8.09 -5.40
CA ILE A 95 -0.20 8.37 -6.14
C ILE A 95 -0.82 9.60 -5.47
N GLY A 96 -0.66 10.75 -6.12
CA GLY A 96 -0.93 12.06 -5.55
C GLY A 96 -0.21 12.25 -4.21
N ALA A 97 -0.97 12.48 -3.14
CA ALA A 97 -0.44 12.65 -1.79
C ALA A 97 -0.09 11.32 -1.08
N ILE A 98 -0.55 10.18 -1.61
CA ILE A 98 -0.35 8.86 -1.00
C ILE A 98 1.05 8.35 -1.36
N LYS A 99 1.93 8.27 -0.37
CA LYS A 99 3.29 7.74 -0.53
C LYS A 99 3.29 6.21 -0.49
N ILE A 100 4.11 5.61 -1.34
CA ILE A 100 4.40 4.18 -1.34
C ILE A 100 5.88 3.99 -1.04
N ALA A 101 6.18 3.25 0.01
CA ALA A 101 7.54 2.98 0.44
C ALA A 101 7.84 1.48 0.33
N TYR A 102 9.08 1.17 -0.02
CA TYR A 102 9.60 -0.20 -0.04
C TYR A 102 10.70 -0.34 1.01
N ASN A 103 10.89 -1.57 1.51
CA ASN A 103 12.01 -1.87 2.39
C ASN A 103 13.31 -1.72 1.61
N ASN A 104 14.31 -1.08 2.19
CA ASN A 104 15.59 -0.85 1.54
C ASN A 104 16.78 -1.34 2.38
N THR A 105 17.99 -0.94 2.02
CA THR A 105 19.23 -1.39 2.69
C THR A 105 19.29 -1.01 4.18
N PHE A 106 18.48 -0.06 4.64
CA PHE A 106 18.41 0.31 6.06
C PHE A 106 17.45 -0.57 6.86
N ASP A 107 16.56 -1.31 6.19
CA ASP A 107 15.61 -2.23 6.83
C ASP A 107 16.26 -3.60 7.02
N ILE A 108 17.27 -3.67 7.90
CA ILE A 108 18.20 -4.82 8.04
C ILE A 108 17.55 -6.16 8.40
N HIS A 109 16.30 -6.16 8.87
CA HIS A 109 15.55 -7.37 9.21
C HIS A 109 14.50 -7.73 8.16
N GLU A 110 14.31 -6.88 7.15
CA GLU A 110 13.31 -7.05 6.10
C GLU A 110 13.98 -7.37 4.77
N LYS A 111 13.26 -8.05 3.88
CA LYS A 111 13.75 -8.31 2.53
C LYS A 111 13.70 -7.01 1.71
N ALA A 112 14.85 -6.53 1.26
CA ALA A 112 14.93 -5.34 0.41
C ALA A 112 14.04 -5.46 -0.84
N GLY A 113 13.38 -4.37 -1.20
CA GLY A 113 12.42 -4.29 -2.29
C GLY A 113 11.05 -4.90 -1.99
N THR A 114 10.76 -5.33 -0.77
CA THR A 114 9.37 -5.67 -0.40
C THR A 114 8.59 -4.40 -0.05
N LEU A 115 7.25 -4.44 -0.15
CA LEU A 115 6.43 -3.27 0.15
C LEU A 115 6.45 -2.99 1.65
N LYS A 116 6.78 -1.76 2.04
CA LYS A 116 6.83 -1.34 3.44
C LYS A 116 5.53 -0.67 3.88
N SER A 117 5.01 0.23 3.05
CA SER A 117 3.76 0.94 3.35
C SER A 117 3.12 1.58 2.13
N ILE A 118 1.80 1.78 2.19
CA ILE A 118 1.02 2.60 1.26
C ILE A 118 0.18 3.57 2.10
N GLY A 119 0.48 4.87 2.03
CA GLY A 119 -0.12 5.86 2.93
C GLY A 119 0.14 5.51 4.39
N ASP A 120 -0.93 5.39 5.18
CA ASP A 120 -0.90 4.98 6.59
C ASP A 120 -0.96 3.46 6.79
N ILE A 121 -1.09 2.67 5.72
CA ILE A 121 -1.17 1.21 5.79
C ILE A 121 0.25 0.64 5.81
N GLN A 122 0.65 0.10 6.96
CA GLN A 122 1.95 -0.55 7.16
C GLN A 122 1.91 -2.03 6.78
N VAL A 123 2.98 -2.54 6.18
CA VAL A 123 3.16 -3.96 5.87
C VAL A 123 4.33 -4.49 6.70
N LYS A 124 4.16 -5.65 7.32
CA LYS A 124 5.21 -6.34 8.06
C LYS A 124 5.38 -7.74 7.52
N TYR A 125 6.61 -8.25 7.57
CA TYR A 125 6.94 -9.60 7.14
C TYR A 125 7.43 -10.43 8.33
N TYR A 126 7.34 -11.74 8.19
CA TYR A 126 8.01 -12.68 9.08
C TYR A 126 9.51 -12.57 8.84
N ASN A 127 10.29 -12.36 9.89
CA ASN A 127 11.72 -12.10 9.77
C ASN A 127 12.56 -13.07 10.59
N THR A 128 13.84 -12.78 10.76
CA THR A 128 14.80 -13.64 11.46
C THR A 128 14.41 -13.95 12.91
N PHE A 129 13.59 -13.12 13.54
CA PHE A 129 13.13 -13.33 14.91
C PHE A 129 11.92 -14.27 15.00
N ASP A 130 11.24 -14.54 13.88
CA ASP A 130 10.12 -15.46 13.81
C ASP A 130 10.61 -16.87 13.45
N ILE A 131 11.25 -17.53 14.42
CA ILE A 131 12.07 -18.74 14.23
C ILE A 131 11.30 -19.89 13.56
N HIS A 132 10.02 -20.05 13.90
CA HIS A 132 9.20 -21.17 13.45
C HIS A 132 8.34 -20.84 12.23
N ASP A 133 8.29 -19.57 11.82
CA ASP A 133 7.40 -19.09 10.77
C ASP A 133 8.14 -18.90 9.44
N PRO A 134 7.41 -18.93 8.30
CA PRO A 134 8.02 -18.81 6.99
C PRO A 134 8.54 -17.39 6.73
N LYS A 135 9.86 -17.22 6.89
CA LYS A 135 10.59 -15.96 6.70
C LYS A 135 10.33 -15.34 5.33
N GLY A 136 10.24 -14.02 5.30
CA GLY A 136 9.97 -13.20 4.13
C GLY A 136 8.49 -13.09 3.77
N LYS A 137 7.60 -13.94 4.30
CA LYS A 137 6.15 -13.86 3.99
C LYS A 137 5.46 -12.72 4.75
N VAL A 138 4.38 -12.20 4.17
CA VAL A 138 3.59 -11.10 4.74
C VAL A 138 2.96 -11.54 6.06
N LYS A 139 3.36 -10.92 7.16
CA LYS A 139 2.84 -11.17 8.51
C LYS A 139 1.59 -10.36 8.79
N SER A 140 1.56 -9.10 8.34
CA SER A 140 0.40 -8.24 8.52
C SER A 140 0.34 -7.10 7.51
N VAL A 141 -0.87 -6.64 7.21
CA VAL A 141 -1.15 -5.42 6.44
C VAL A 141 -2.13 -4.56 7.23
N GLY A 142 -1.66 -3.43 7.76
CA GLY A 142 -2.41 -2.60 8.71
C GLY A 142 -2.82 -3.42 9.93
N LYS A 143 -4.14 -3.56 10.14
CA LYS A 143 -4.73 -4.37 11.23
C LYS A 143 -5.01 -5.81 10.84
N VAL A 144 -4.81 -6.18 9.56
CA VAL A 144 -5.04 -7.53 9.06
C VAL A 144 -3.82 -8.39 9.36
N SER A 145 -3.98 -9.49 10.09
CA SER A 145 -2.92 -10.47 10.35
C SER A 145 -3.05 -11.68 9.42
N VAL A 146 -1.92 -12.18 8.95
CA VAL A 146 -1.83 -13.37 8.09
C VAL A 146 -1.00 -14.42 8.82
N LYS A 147 -1.57 -15.60 9.01
CA LYS A 147 -0.87 -16.75 9.59
C LYS A 147 -0.64 -17.79 8.51
N TYR A 148 0.51 -18.45 8.58
CA TYR A 148 0.87 -19.55 7.70
C TYR A 148 0.98 -20.84 8.50
N TYR A 149 0.84 -21.96 7.80
CA TYR A 149 1.29 -23.24 8.34
C TYR A 149 2.81 -23.20 8.50
N ASN A 150 3.30 -23.71 9.61
CA ASN A 150 4.68 -23.49 10.05
C ASN A 150 5.33 -24.80 10.50
N ALA A 151 6.51 -24.74 11.12
CA ALA A 151 7.31 -25.93 11.46
C ALA A 151 6.62 -26.96 12.42
N PHE A 152 5.46 -26.61 12.98
CA PHE A 152 4.67 -27.51 13.84
C PHE A 152 3.46 -28.14 13.11
N ASP A 153 3.21 -27.73 11.87
CA ASP A 153 2.15 -28.24 11.01
C ASP A 153 2.71 -29.29 10.01
N PRO A 154 1.86 -30.04 9.28
CA PRO A 154 2.35 -30.98 8.27
C PRO A 154 3.21 -30.29 7.19
N ASP A 155 4.37 -30.87 6.89
CA ASP A 155 5.34 -30.36 5.90
C ASP A 155 4.71 -30.05 4.54
N THR A 156 3.66 -30.80 4.15
CA THR A 156 2.94 -30.59 2.87
C THR A 156 2.19 -29.26 2.79
N LEU A 157 1.91 -28.63 3.94
CA LEU A 157 1.20 -27.36 4.05
C LEU A 157 2.12 -26.19 4.40
N GLU A 158 3.37 -26.45 4.80
CA GLU A 158 4.29 -25.43 5.30
C GLU A 158 4.38 -24.22 4.33
N GLY A 159 4.25 -23.01 4.88
CA GLY A 159 4.29 -21.76 4.13
C GLY A 159 3.01 -21.42 3.35
N MET A 160 1.98 -22.29 3.36
CA MET A 160 0.65 -21.96 2.86
C MET A 160 -0.15 -21.13 3.86
N ILE A 161 -1.09 -20.34 3.36
CA ILE A 161 -1.94 -19.49 4.21
C ILE A 161 -2.85 -20.38 5.06
N LYS A 162 -2.74 -20.21 6.38
CA LYS A 162 -3.56 -20.89 7.39
C LYS A 162 -4.79 -20.05 7.73
N SER A 163 -4.59 -18.76 8.03
CA SER A 163 -5.70 -17.83 8.27
C SER A 163 -5.35 -16.40 7.88
N ILE A 164 -6.39 -15.63 7.59
CA ILE A 164 -6.36 -14.17 7.43
C ILE A 164 -7.44 -13.62 8.34
N GLU A 165 -7.06 -12.77 9.28
CA GLU A 165 -7.93 -12.25 10.34
C GLU A 165 -7.84 -10.71 10.36
N GLY A 166 -8.96 -10.03 10.60
CA GLY A 166 -9.00 -8.57 10.72
C GLY A 166 -9.32 -7.79 9.43
N ASN A 167 -9.78 -8.46 8.37
CA ASN A 167 -10.28 -7.80 7.16
C ASN A 167 -11.38 -6.79 7.47
N SER A 168 -11.38 -5.67 6.78
CA SER A 168 -12.34 -4.58 6.92
C SER A 168 -12.68 -4.00 5.55
N ARG A 169 -13.66 -3.07 5.51
CA ARG A 169 -13.98 -2.35 4.27
C ARG A 169 -12.79 -1.54 3.75
N ARG A 170 -11.97 -0.99 4.66
CA ARG A 170 -10.85 -0.10 4.32
C ARG A 170 -9.61 -0.87 3.88
N VAL A 171 -9.31 -1.99 4.54
CA VAL A 171 -8.15 -2.83 4.23
C VAL A 171 -8.58 -4.29 4.26
N ALA A 172 -8.36 -4.98 3.16
CA ALA A 172 -8.61 -6.41 3.05
C ALA A 172 -7.41 -7.13 2.42
N VAL A 173 -7.10 -8.30 2.93
CA VAL A 173 -6.06 -9.20 2.41
C VAL A 173 -6.74 -10.50 1.98
N TRP A 174 -6.32 -11.01 0.82
CA TRP A 174 -6.82 -12.24 0.23
C TRP A 174 -5.67 -13.11 -0.23
N GLY A 175 -5.91 -14.41 -0.35
CA GLY A 175 -4.92 -15.33 -0.89
C GLY A 175 -5.49 -16.73 -1.04
N PRO A 176 -4.85 -17.57 -1.85
CA PRO A 176 -5.29 -18.94 -2.07
C PRO A 176 -5.07 -19.79 -0.81
N LYS A 177 -6.13 -20.47 -0.36
CA LYS A 177 -6.09 -21.43 0.73
C LYS A 177 -5.87 -22.85 0.19
N PRO A 178 -5.16 -23.73 0.92
CA PRO A 178 -5.15 -25.15 0.58
C PRO A 178 -6.55 -25.74 0.70
N TYR A 179 -6.86 -26.70 -0.17
CA TYR A 179 -8.07 -27.51 -0.15
C TYR A 179 -7.85 -28.80 0.62
#